data_AF-A0A2U3A768-F1
#
_entry.id   AF-A0A2U3A768-F1
#
_cell.length_a   1.000
_cell.length_b   1.000
_cell.length_c   1.000
_cell.angle_alpha   90.00
_cell.angle_beta   90.00
_cell.angle_gamma   90.00
#
_symmetry.space_group_name_H-M   'P 1'
#
loop_
_entity.id
_entity.type
_entity.pdbx_description
1 polymer ?
#
loop_
_entity_poly.entity_id
_entity_poly.type
_entity_poly.pdbx_seq_one_letter_code
_entity_poly.pdbx_strand_id
1 'polypeptide(L)'
;MGRQARTRRAAPTAALLAAALTISLAAGCTGPNGLGSTDDGRRPSQSEPAGASVLAVKIDNSRAARPHTGTDSADIVYAEQVEGGLSRLMAVYATKLPKVVGPVRSARESDLELLRQFDHPTLAFSGAQGKLMPLIDKAPLDAQTPGKTSGAYFRGTDRPAPHNLYLRPSRLLRAAPGAAALTTGFTYGSAPSGGKRDTSETVRYPAATYTFTWSSSRRRYLVSMDGTAAVTTGGKRLAPATVVVQYVKIRKSDFYDFLGNNTPYTETVGSGNAKVLRGGKAYNVRWERDRATDGTTFTTSGGDPVRFAEGQVWVLFAKAS
;
A
#
# COMPACT_ATOMS: atom_id res chain seq x y z
N MET A 1 58.21 9.07 -42.36
CA MET A 1 59.29 9.67 -41.53
C MET A 1 58.66 10.07 -40.21
N GLY A 2 58.61 9.18 -39.21
CA GLY A 2 59.54 9.15 -38.06
C GLY A 2 58.78 9.68 -36.83
N ARG A 3 58.81 9.14 -35.61
CA ARG A 3 59.61 8.09 -34.98
C ARG A 3 58.88 7.69 -33.68
N GLN A 4 58.97 6.42 -33.29
CA GLN A 4 58.49 5.86 -32.02
C GLN A 4 59.32 6.29 -30.79
N ALA A 5 58.75 5.94 -29.62
CA ALA A 5 59.39 5.57 -28.33
C ALA A 5 59.51 6.71 -27.29
N ARG A 6 59.33 6.51 -25.97
CA ARG A 6 59.65 5.36 -25.11
C ARG A 6 58.76 5.26 -23.86
N THR A 7 58.68 4.03 -23.37
CA THR A 7 58.25 3.54 -22.05
C THR A 7 59.10 4.02 -20.87
N ARG A 8 58.55 3.96 -19.64
CA ARG A 8 59.22 3.41 -18.44
C ARG A 8 58.22 3.15 -17.29
N ARG A 9 58.27 1.92 -16.76
CA ARG A 9 57.72 1.47 -15.46
C ARG A 9 58.74 1.72 -14.35
N ALA A 10 58.30 1.92 -13.11
CA ALA A 10 58.95 1.36 -11.91
C ALA A 10 57.98 1.39 -10.71
N ALA A 11 58.15 0.40 -9.83
CA ALA A 11 57.21 -0.10 -8.82
C ALA A 11 57.61 0.34 -7.38
N PRO A 12 56.94 -0.15 -6.30
CA PRO A 12 56.87 0.49 -4.98
C PRO A 12 57.94 0.01 -3.98
N THR A 13 58.07 0.71 -2.86
CA THR A 13 58.83 0.29 -1.68
C THR A 13 57.97 0.31 -0.42
N ALA A 14 57.99 -0.82 0.29
CA ALA A 14 57.45 -1.04 1.63
C ALA A 14 58.59 -1.16 2.65
N ALA A 15 58.33 -0.83 3.93
CA ALA A 15 58.88 -1.42 5.17
C ALA A 15 58.50 -0.49 6.35
N LEU A 16 57.73 -0.88 7.39
CA LEU A 16 57.94 -1.82 8.52
C LEU A 16 58.82 -1.29 9.67
N LEU A 17 58.36 -1.63 10.90
CA LEU A 17 58.98 -1.62 12.26
C LEU A 17 58.36 -0.60 13.24
N ALA A 18 58.19 -0.83 14.54
CA ALA A 18 57.94 -1.98 15.44
C ALA A 18 58.00 -1.38 16.87
N ALA A 19 57.28 -1.94 17.85
CA ALA A 19 57.78 -2.28 19.20
C ALA A 19 56.66 -2.42 20.24
N ALA A 20 56.87 -3.40 21.11
CA ALA A 20 55.97 -3.97 22.11
C ALA A 20 56.14 -3.33 23.49
N LEU A 21 55.24 -3.64 24.43
CA LEU A 21 55.56 -3.81 25.85
C LEU A 21 54.50 -4.66 26.56
N THR A 22 54.98 -5.75 27.16
CA THR A 22 54.28 -6.69 28.04
C THR A 22 54.56 -6.35 29.49
N ILE A 23 53.57 -6.49 30.37
CA ILE A 23 53.78 -6.69 31.82
C ILE A 23 52.80 -7.78 32.29
N SER A 24 53.34 -8.80 32.96
CA SER A 24 52.64 -9.91 33.60
C SER A 24 52.92 -9.84 35.10
N LEU A 25 51.90 -10.10 35.93
CA LEU A 25 52.05 -10.43 37.35
C LEU A 25 50.96 -11.45 37.74
N ALA A 26 51.34 -12.45 38.51
CA ALA A 26 50.57 -13.63 38.88
C ALA A 26 50.39 -13.75 40.41
N ALA A 27 49.45 -14.63 40.80
CA ALA A 27 49.15 -15.20 42.14
C ALA A 27 48.46 -14.27 43.18
N GLY A 28 47.50 -14.69 44.02
CA GLY A 28 46.83 -15.98 44.25
C GLY A 28 45.86 -15.88 45.46
N CYS A 29 44.84 -16.76 45.45
CA CYS A 29 44.17 -17.43 46.58
C CYS A 29 43.18 -16.74 47.56
N THR A 30 42.01 -17.42 47.66
CA THR A 30 41.05 -17.62 48.80
C THR A 30 39.87 -16.65 49.00
N GLY A 31 38.64 -17.22 48.92
CA GLY A 31 37.31 -16.55 49.00
C GLY A 31 36.77 -16.41 50.45
N PRO A 32 35.45 -16.41 50.73
CA PRO A 32 34.26 -16.44 49.86
C PRO A 32 33.29 -15.25 50.07
N ASN A 33 32.54 -14.86 49.03
CA ASN A 33 31.20 -14.22 49.06
C ASN A 33 30.99 -13.43 47.75
N GLY A 34 30.03 -13.82 46.92
CA GLY A 34 29.73 -13.06 45.70
C GLY A 34 28.65 -13.69 44.82
N LEU A 35 27.40 -13.38 45.14
CA LEU A 35 26.29 -13.05 44.24
C LEU A 35 26.33 -13.54 42.78
N GLY A 36 25.38 -14.44 42.46
CA GLY A 36 24.44 -14.28 41.35
C GLY A 36 25.03 -14.12 39.94
N SER A 37 25.21 -15.25 39.26
CA SER A 37 25.33 -15.32 37.80
C SER A 37 24.02 -14.87 37.14
N THR A 38 23.95 -13.64 36.62
CA THR A 38 22.92 -13.27 35.64
C THR A 38 23.40 -13.70 34.26
N ASP A 39 22.85 -14.82 33.80
CA ASP A 39 22.77 -15.21 32.40
C ASP A 39 21.79 -14.24 31.71
N ASP A 40 22.29 -13.12 31.20
CA ASP A 40 21.51 -12.20 30.38
C ASP A 40 21.36 -12.76 28.97
N GLY A 41 20.42 -13.71 28.84
CA GLY A 41 19.99 -14.43 27.66
C GLY A 41 19.50 -13.57 26.47
N ARG A 42 20.30 -12.59 26.04
CA ARG A 42 20.14 -11.94 24.75
C ARG A 42 20.64 -12.87 23.66
N ARG A 43 19.68 -13.58 23.06
CA ARG A 43 19.80 -13.99 21.65
C ARG A 43 20.31 -12.79 20.83
N PRO A 44 21.18 -13.00 19.83
CA PRO A 44 21.46 -11.95 18.86
C PRO A 44 20.11 -11.58 18.25
N SER A 45 19.66 -10.34 18.47
CA SER A 45 18.55 -9.79 17.71
C SER A 45 18.98 -9.89 16.25
N GLN A 46 18.33 -10.79 15.50
CA GLN A 46 18.36 -10.70 14.06
C GLN A 46 17.94 -9.27 13.74
N SER A 47 18.85 -8.48 13.21
CA SER A 47 18.51 -7.22 12.59
C SER A 47 17.44 -7.54 11.55
N GLU A 48 16.20 -7.16 11.83
CA GLU A 48 15.13 -7.13 10.83
C GLU A 48 15.72 -6.49 9.56
N PRO A 49 15.54 -7.09 8.38
CA PRO A 49 15.98 -6.44 7.16
C PRO A 49 15.32 -5.06 7.12
N ALA A 50 16.09 -4.03 6.79
CA ALA A 50 15.58 -2.68 6.65
C ALA A 50 14.26 -2.67 5.84
N GLY A 51 13.16 -2.32 6.52
CA GLY A 51 11.90 -1.80 5.99
C GLY A 51 11.24 -2.55 4.83
N ALA A 52 10.72 -3.76 5.05
CA ALA A 52 9.75 -4.30 4.09
C ALA A 52 8.49 -3.43 4.10
N SER A 53 8.20 -2.74 3.01
CA SER A 53 7.00 -1.90 2.86
C SER A 53 5.85 -2.65 2.21
N VAL A 54 4.67 -2.04 2.23
CA VAL A 54 3.45 -2.60 1.62
C VAL A 54 3.62 -2.81 0.12
N LEU A 55 2.94 -3.84 -0.40
CA LEU A 55 2.69 -3.97 -1.83
C LEU A 55 1.38 -3.26 -2.17
N ALA A 56 1.44 -2.21 -2.96
CA ALA A 56 0.28 -1.53 -3.53
C ALA A 56 0.13 -1.94 -5.01
N VAL A 57 -1.04 -2.46 -5.38
CA VAL A 57 -1.32 -2.93 -6.74
C VAL A 57 -2.45 -2.12 -7.34
N LYS A 58 -2.18 -1.48 -8.47
CA LYS A 58 -3.20 -0.77 -9.23
C LYS A 58 -4.03 -1.75 -10.05
N ILE A 59 -5.33 -1.80 -9.81
CA ILE A 59 -6.25 -2.80 -10.38
C ILE A 59 -7.31 -2.12 -11.27
N ASP A 60 -7.54 -2.72 -12.44
CA ASP A 60 -8.65 -2.39 -13.33
C ASP A 60 -9.99 -2.67 -12.65
N ASN A 61 -10.94 -1.76 -12.74
CA ASN A 61 -12.29 -1.95 -12.19
C ASN A 61 -13.40 -1.73 -13.23
N SER A 62 -13.05 -1.69 -14.52
CA SER A 62 -14.04 -1.73 -15.60
C SER A 62 -14.88 -3.02 -15.51
N ARG A 63 -16.08 -3.02 -16.12
CA ARG A 63 -16.93 -4.22 -16.14
C ARG A 63 -16.22 -5.41 -16.77
N ALA A 64 -15.46 -5.18 -17.84
CA ALA A 64 -14.69 -6.21 -18.55
C ALA A 64 -13.54 -6.82 -17.71
N ALA A 65 -13.08 -6.12 -16.67
CA ALA A 65 -12.02 -6.59 -15.77
C ALA A 65 -12.56 -7.30 -14.51
N ARG A 66 -13.86 -7.26 -14.24
CA ARG A 66 -14.51 -7.96 -13.12
C ARG A 66 -14.97 -9.37 -13.51
N PRO A 67 -14.90 -10.36 -12.61
CA PRO A 67 -14.44 -10.30 -11.22
C PRO A 67 -12.91 -10.14 -11.06
N HIS A 68 -12.45 -9.52 -9.97
CA HIS A 68 -11.02 -9.36 -9.68
C HIS A 68 -10.41 -10.63 -9.05
N THR A 69 -9.08 -10.77 -9.16
CA THR A 69 -8.30 -11.82 -8.50
C THR A 69 -7.51 -11.24 -7.33
N GLY A 70 -7.53 -11.91 -6.17
CA GLY A 70 -6.66 -11.58 -5.03
C GLY A 70 -7.09 -10.40 -4.15
N THR A 71 -8.05 -9.58 -4.58
CA THR A 71 -8.52 -8.39 -3.84
C THR A 71 -9.11 -8.72 -2.47
N ASP A 72 -9.59 -9.95 -2.23
CA ASP A 72 -10.11 -10.39 -0.94
C ASP A 72 -9.03 -10.65 0.12
N SER A 73 -7.75 -10.61 -0.27
CA SER A 73 -6.59 -10.73 0.62
C SER A 73 -5.94 -9.37 0.95
N ALA A 74 -6.40 -8.27 0.35
CA ALA A 74 -5.86 -6.95 0.63
C ALA A 74 -6.25 -6.48 2.04
N ASP A 75 -5.36 -5.78 2.71
CA ASP A 75 -5.63 -5.12 3.99
C ASP A 75 -6.51 -3.89 3.77
N ILE A 76 -6.18 -3.12 2.72
CA ILE A 76 -6.89 -1.89 2.35
C ILE A 76 -7.15 -1.88 0.85
N VAL A 77 -8.34 -1.43 0.47
CA VAL A 77 -8.69 -1.16 -0.93
C VAL A 77 -9.15 0.29 -1.03
N TYR A 78 -8.39 1.11 -1.76
CA TYR A 78 -8.83 2.45 -2.14
C TYR A 78 -9.55 2.38 -3.48
N ALA A 79 -10.66 3.11 -3.62
CA ALA A 79 -11.35 3.33 -4.88
C ALA A 79 -11.28 4.81 -5.23
N GLU A 80 -10.76 5.10 -6.42
CA GLU A 80 -10.57 6.45 -6.93
C GLU A 80 -11.25 6.64 -8.28
N GLN A 81 -11.67 7.87 -8.57
CA GLN A 81 -12.16 8.24 -9.90
C GLN A 81 -10.98 8.24 -10.88
N VAL A 82 -11.21 7.75 -12.11
CA VAL A 82 -10.26 7.85 -13.21
C VAL A 82 -10.95 8.40 -14.47
N GLU A 83 -10.29 8.27 -15.63
CA GLU A 83 -10.78 8.78 -16.91
C GLU A 83 -12.18 8.29 -17.26
N GLY A 84 -12.96 9.13 -17.95
CA GLY A 84 -14.34 8.82 -18.34
C GLY A 84 -15.31 8.65 -17.16
N GLY A 85 -14.91 9.02 -15.94
CA GLY A 85 -15.73 8.87 -14.74
C GLY A 85 -15.80 7.45 -14.19
N LEU A 86 -14.99 6.54 -14.74
CA LEU A 86 -14.79 5.20 -14.20
C LEU A 86 -14.10 5.27 -12.84
N SER A 87 -13.93 4.12 -12.20
CA SER A 87 -13.04 3.99 -11.04
C SER A 87 -11.94 2.96 -11.29
N ARG A 88 -10.87 3.06 -10.50
CA ARG A 88 -9.87 2.00 -10.33
C ARG A 88 -9.65 1.73 -8.86
N LEU A 89 -9.09 0.56 -8.57
CA LEU A 89 -8.76 0.17 -7.21
C LEU A 89 -7.25 0.25 -7.00
N MET A 90 -6.84 0.70 -5.82
CA MET A 90 -5.50 0.47 -5.28
C MET A 90 -5.62 -0.53 -4.13
N ALA A 91 -5.17 -1.77 -4.35
CA ALA A 91 -5.19 -2.80 -3.32
C ALA A 91 -3.83 -2.86 -2.61
N VAL A 92 -3.84 -2.66 -1.29
CA VAL A 92 -2.65 -2.65 -0.44
C VAL A 92 -2.56 -3.94 0.35
N TYR A 93 -1.40 -4.59 0.29
CA TYR A 93 -1.11 -5.85 0.95
C TYR A 93 0.10 -5.67 1.88
N ALA A 94 -0.13 -5.97 3.15
CA ALA A 94 0.85 -5.91 4.21
C ALA A 94 0.86 -7.19 5.06
N THR A 95 -0.31 -7.73 5.40
CA THR A 95 -0.40 -8.92 6.28
C THR A 95 -0.45 -10.23 5.49
N LYS A 96 -0.95 -10.20 4.26
CA LYS A 96 -1.09 -11.38 3.41
C LYS A 96 -0.90 -11.05 1.93
N LEU A 97 -0.01 -11.79 1.27
CA LEU A 97 0.14 -11.73 -0.18
C LEU A 97 -0.74 -12.80 -0.86
N PRO A 98 -1.59 -12.44 -1.84
CA PRO A 98 -2.29 -13.44 -2.64
C PRO A 98 -1.32 -14.12 -3.61
N LYS A 99 -1.67 -15.33 -4.09
CA LYS A 99 -0.87 -16.04 -5.12
C LYS A 99 -0.80 -15.25 -6.43
N VAL A 100 -1.91 -14.62 -6.80
CA VAL A 100 -2.11 -13.82 -8.01
C VAL A 100 -3.00 -12.64 -7.66
N VAL A 101 -2.77 -11.49 -8.31
CA VAL A 101 -3.63 -10.29 -8.19
C VAL A 101 -3.80 -9.60 -9.53
N GLY A 102 -4.99 -9.07 -9.79
CA GLY A 102 -5.30 -8.28 -10.98
C GLY A 102 -6.79 -8.28 -11.35
N PRO A 103 -7.16 -7.80 -12.55
CA PRO A 103 -6.24 -7.34 -13.60
C PRO A 103 -5.47 -6.06 -13.22
N VAL A 104 -4.16 -6.03 -13.45
CA VAL A 104 -3.30 -4.87 -13.15
C VAL A 104 -3.47 -3.78 -14.20
N ARG A 105 -3.53 -2.53 -13.76
CA ARG A 105 -3.72 -1.35 -14.62
C ARG A 105 -2.76 -0.21 -14.33
N SER A 106 -2.89 0.82 -15.16
CA SER A 106 -1.99 1.95 -15.18
C SER A 106 -2.12 2.84 -13.95
N ALA A 107 -0.99 3.32 -13.45
CA ALA A 107 -0.90 4.29 -12.38
C ALA A 107 -1.39 5.67 -12.83
N ARG A 108 -1.80 6.50 -11.87
CA ARG A 108 -2.24 7.89 -12.02
C ARG A 108 -1.43 8.76 -11.08
N GLU A 109 -1.40 10.06 -11.36
CA GLU A 109 -0.66 11.03 -10.54
C GLU A 109 -1.09 10.99 -9.06
N SER A 110 -2.39 10.83 -8.79
CA SER A 110 -2.92 10.71 -7.42
C SER A 110 -2.39 9.52 -6.64
N ASP A 111 -1.95 8.45 -7.33
CA ASP A 111 -1.32 7.31 -6.65
C ASP A 111 -0.05 7.74 -5.91
N LEU A 112 0.69 8.70 -6.47
CA LEU A 112 1.94 9.18 -5.87
C LEU A 112 1.69 9.90 -4.55
N GLU A 113 0.66 10.73 -4.47
CA GLU A 113 0.29 11.41 -3.22
C GLU A 113 -0.33 10.43 -2.21
N LEU A 114 -1.20 9.52 -2.68
CA LEU A 114 -1.82 8.51 -1.83
C LEU A 114 -0.78 7.63 -1.15
N LEU A 115 0.19 7.11 -1.92
CA LEU A 115 1.13 6.11 -1.43
C LEU A 115 2.23 6.68 -0.53
N ARG A 116 2.40 8.00 -0.48
CA ARG A 116 3.35 8.64 0.44
C ARG A 116 3.05 8.39 1.92
N GLN A 117 1.83 7.96 2.27
CA GLN A 117 1.51 7.57 3.66
C GLN A 117 2.24 6.31 4.12
N PHE A 118 2.87 5.57 3.19
CA PHE A 118 3.64 4.36 3.47
C PHE A 118 5.14 4.63 3.36
N ASP A 119 5.92 3.95 4.20
CA ASP A 119 7.38 4.04 4.16
C ASP A 119 7.93 3.26 2.96
N HIS A 120 8.23 3.94 1.84
CA HIS A 120 8.78 3.33 0.61
C HIS A 120 8.01 2.11 0.04
N PRO A 121 6.72 2.25 -0.31
CA PRO A 121 5.90 1.14 -0.80
C PRO A 121 6.37 0.60 -2.15
N THR A 122 6.09 -0.68 -2.41
CA THR A 122 6.20 -1.24 -3.77
C THR A 122 4.91 -0.94 -4.52
N LEU A 123 4.97 -0.18 -5.61
CA LEU A 123 3.83 0.08 -6.49
C LEU A 123 3.90 -0.82 -7.73
N ALA A 124 2.98 -1.77 -7.85
CA ALA A 124 2.82 -2.62 -9.01
C ALA A 124 1.71 -2.12 -9.95
N PHE A 125 2.06 -1.83 -11.20
CA PHE A 125 1.15 -1.23 -12.18
C PHE A 125 1.54 -1.62 -13.61
N SER A 126 0.63 -1.44 -14.58
CA SER A 126 0.85 -1.89 -15.97
C SER A 126 1.66 -0.91 -16.84
N GLY A 127 2.03 0.26 -16.31
CA GLY A 127 2.57 1.41 -17.02
C GLY A 127 1.75 2.68 -16.75
N ALA A 128 2.17 3.84 -17.24
CA ALA A 128 1.43 5.09 -17.07
C ALA A 128 1.55 5.95 -18.34
N GLN A 129 0.90 7.12 -18.36
CA GLN A 129 1.18 8.09 -19.42
C GLN A 129 2.67 8.46 -19.41
N GLY A 130 3.30 8.57 -20.58
CA GLY A 130 4.75 8.78 -20.68
C GLY A 130 5.27 9.97 -19.87
N LYS A 131 4.54 11.10 -19.85
CA LYS A 131 4.90 12.29 -19.05
C LYS A 131 4.86 12.06 -17.53
N LEU A 132 4.10 11.07 -17.06
CA LEU A 132 3.97 10.73 -15.64
C LEU A 132 5.12 9.82 -15.17
N MET A 133 5.71 9.02 -16.07
CA MET A 133 6.77 8.07 -15.72
C MET A 133 7.96 8.72 -14.97
N PRO A 134 8.52 9.88 -15.41
CA PRO A 134 9.60 10.53 -14.69
C PRO A 134 9.23 11.01 -13.27
N LEU A 135 7.94 11.27 -13.00
CA LEU A 135 7.49 11.61 -11.64
C LEU A 135 7.37 10.35 -10.77
N ILE A 136 6.91 9.24 -11.35
CA ILE A 136 6.87 7.94 -10.68
C ILE A 136 8.29 7.49 -10.30
N ASP A 137 9.26 7.63 -11.21
CA ASP A 137 10.65 7.20 -10.98
C ASP A 137 11.35 8.03 -9.88
N LYS A 138 10.89 9.26 -9.63
CA LYS A 138 11.41 10.15 -8.57
C LYS A 138 10.65 10.05 -7.26
N ALA A 139 9.48 9.41 -7.25
CA ALA A 139 8.67 9.28 -6.05
C ALA A 139 9.35 8.31 -5.05
N PRO A 140 9.14 8.49 -3.73
CA PRO A 140 9.73 7.63 -2.71
C PRO A 140 8.99 6.28 -2.62
N LEU A 141 9.03 5.50 -3.71
CA LEU A 141 8.40 4.19 -3.84
C LEU A 141 9.23 3.31 -4.78
N ASP A 142 9.05 1.99 -4.71
CA ASP A 142 9.59 1.06 -5.70
C ASP A 142 8.56 0.79 -6.80
N ALA A 143 8.73 1.45 -7.95
CA ALA A 143 7.87 1.32 -9.10
C ALA A 143 8.13 0.01 -9.85
N GLN A 144 7.15 -0.89 -9.89
CA GLN A 144 7.21 -2.20 -10.55
C GLN A 144 6.25 -2.24 -11.76
N THR A 145 6.83 -2.50 -12.92
CA THR A 145 6.12 -2.65 -14.20
C THR A 145 6.45 -4.00 -14.85
N PRO A 146 5.67 -4.46 -15.85
CA PRO A 146 5.93 -5.74 -16.52
C PRO A 146 7.34 -5.91 -17.11
N GLY A 147 7.98 -4.81 -17.50
CA GLY A 147 9.33 -4.82 -18.05
C GLY A 147 10.46 -4.81 -17.01
N LYS A 148 10.17 -4.47 -15.74
CA LYS A 148 11.21 -4.29 -14.71
C LYS A 148 11.59 -5.60 -14.04
N THR A 149 10.60 -6.43 -13.67
CA THR A 149 10.83 -7.69 -12.97
C THR A 149 10.32 -8.87 -13.77
N SER A 150 11.25 -9.68 -14.27
CA SER A 150 10.96 -10.86 -15.10
C SER A 150 10.07 -11.86 -14.35
N GLY A 151 9.03 -12.35 -15.02
CA GLY A 151 8.11 -13.35 -14.50
C GLY A 151 7.18 -12.87 -13.37
N ALA A 152 7.29 -11.62 -12.91
CA ALA A 152 6.34 -11.05 -11.95
C ALA A 152 4.96 -10.84 -12.57
N TYR A 153 4.92 -10.45 -13.84
CA TYR A 153 3.68 -10.22 -14.58
C TYR A 153 3.45 -11.30 -15.62
N PHE A 154 2.19 -11.63 -15.85
CA PHE A 154 1.78 -12.55 -16.91
C PHE A 154 0.41 -12.15 -17.46
N ARG A 155 0.12 -12.56 -18.70
CA ARG A 155 -1.22 -12.39 -19.28
C ARG A 155 -2.03 -13.68 -19.13
N GLY A 156 -3.25 -13.54 -18.62
CA GLY A 156 -4.24 -14.60 -18.63
C GLY A 156 -4.90 -14.74 -20.00
N THR A 157 -5.54 -15.88 -20.23
CA THR A 157 -6.33 -16.18 -21.43
C THR A 157 -7.83 -16.03 -21.20
N ASP A 158 -8.26 -15.76 -19.96
CA ASP A 158 -9.66 -15.63 -19.56
C ASP A 158 -10.32 -14.37 -20.12
N ARG A 159 -9.53 -13.37 -20.53
CA ARG A 159 -9.98 -12.05 -20.99
C ARG A 159 -9.09 -11.50 -22.10
N PRO A 160 -9.63 -10.63 -22.97
CA PRO A 160 -8.81 -9.89 -23.92
C PRO A 160 -7.96 -8.83 -23.23
N ALA A 161 -6.87 -8.45 -23.88
CA ALA A 161 -6.15 -7.23 -23.52
C ALA A 161 -7.09 -6.01 -23.64
N PRO A 162 -6.99 -5.02 -22.75
CA PRO A 162 -5.97 -4.86 -21.73
C PRO A 162 -6.42 -5.31 -20.32
N HIS A 163 -7.44 -6.16 -20.22
CA HIS A 163 -8.05 -6.59 -18.95
C HIS A 163 -7.51 -7.94 -18.44
N ASN A 164 -6.37 -8.38 -18.96
CA ASN A 164 -5.84 -9.72 -18.72
C ASN A 164 -4.43 -9.77 -18.14
N LEU A 165 -3.88 -8.64 -17.68
CA LEU A 165 -2.57 -8.60 -17.05
C LEU A 165 -2.68 -8.91 -15.56
N TYR A 166 -1.88 -9.83 -15.05
CA TYR A 166 -1.88 -10.24 -13.65
C TYR A 166 -0.48 -10.20 -13.05
N LEU A 167 -0.40 -10.00 -11.74
CA LEU A 167 0.83 -9.98 -10.95
C LEU A 167 0.93 -11.24 -10.09
N ARG A 168 2.16 -11.74 -9.91
CA ARG A 168 2.57 -12.73 -8.91
C ARG A 168 3.33 -12.01 -7.79
N PRO A 169 2.67 -11.65 -6.66
CA PRO A 169 3.33 -10.90 -5.58
C PRO A 169 4.62 -11.53 -5.06
N SER A 170 4.71 -12.87 -5.04
CA SER A 170 5.90 -13.61 -4.59
C SER A 170 7.15 -13.39 -5.44
N ARG A 171 7.02 -12.78 -6.62
CA ARG A 171 8.15 -12.38 -7.47
C ARG A 171 8.68 -10.99 -7.15
N LEU A 172 7.93 -10.19 -6.39
CA LEU A 172 8.33 -8.85 -5.94
C LEU A 172 8.74 -8.86 -4.46
N LEU A 173 7.97 -9.53 -3.61
CA LEU A 173 8.24 -9.62 -2.17
C LEU A 173 8.40 -11.08 -1.74
N ARG A 174 9.39 -11.37 -0.89
CA ARG A 174 9.64 -12.71 -0.34
C ARG A 174 8.56 -13.16 0.64
N ALA A 175 8.03 -12.23 1.43
CA ALA A 175 6.99 -12.45 2.43
C ALA A 175 6.15 -11.16 2.58
N ALA A 176 5.00 -11.28 3.24
CA ALA A 176 4.21 -10.11 3.61
C ALA A 176 4.96 -9.30 4.69
N PRO A 177 5.02 -7.96 4.58
CA PRO A 177 5.82 -7.12 5.49
C PRO A 177 5.28 -7.05 6.93
N GLY A 178 4.01 -7.43 7.16
CA GLY A 178 3.35 -7.36 8.46
C GLY A 178 2.52 -6.09 8.64
N ALA A 179 1.68 -6.08 9.68
CA ALA A 179 0.74 -4.98 9.93
C ALA A 179 1.43 -3.64 10.29
N ALA A 180 2.66 -3.68 10.80
CA ALA A 180 3.43 -2.47 11.11
C ALA A 180 3.72 -1.61 9.86
N ALA A 181 3.72 -2.21 8.66
CA ALA A 181 3.85 -1.47 7.41
C ALA A 181 2.60 -0.67 7.02
N LEU A 182 1.46 -0.87 7.70
CA LEU A 182 0.22 -0.12 7.47
C LEU A 182 0.24 1.20 8.27
N THR A 183 1.04 2.15 7.83
CA THR A 183 1.20 3.49 8.43
C THR A 183 0.06 4.46 8.07
N THR A 184 -1.14 3.95 7.79
CA THR A 184 -2.28 4.76 7.29
C THR A 184 -2.93 5.65 8.33
N GLY A 185 -2.53 5.55 9.60
CA GLY A 185 -3.20 6.22 10.72
C GLY A 185 -4.48 5.54 11.19
N PHE A 186 -4.88 4.41 10.57
CA PHE A 186 -6.07 3.68 10.98
C PHE A 186 -5.83 2.97 12.30
N THR A 187 -6.75 3.14 13.25
CA THR A 187 -6.72 2.44 14.53
C THR A 187 -7.86 1.45 14.60
N TYR A 188 -7.68 0.33 15.32
CA TYR A 188 -8.65 -0.75 15.40
C TYR A 188 -9.10 -0.96 16.85
N GLY A 189 -10.33 -1.40 17.05
CA GLY A 189 -10.86 -1.67 18.38
C GLY A 189 -12.37 -1.52 18.48
N SER A 190 -12.88 -1.20 19.68
CA SER A 190 -14.30 -0.99 19.97
C SER A 190 -14.93 0.12 19.12
N ALA A 191 -16.24 0.01 18.86
CA ALA A 191 -16.96 1.03 18.11
C ALA A 191 -16.87 2.39 18.81
N PRO A 192 -16.76 3.51 18.07
CA PRO A 192 -17.04 4.81 18.66
C PRO A 192 -18.50 4.87 19.13
N SER A 193 -18.78 5.76 20.07
CA SER A 193 -20.14 6.02 20.55
C SER A 193 -21.01 6.60 19.43
N GLY A 194 -22.33 6.51 19.58
CA GLY A 194 -23.29 7.02 18.58
C GLY A 194 -23.41 6.15 17.32
N GLY A 195 -23.35 6.82 16.16
CA GLY A 195 -23.61 6.24 14.84
C GLY A 195 -25.09 5.97 14.57
N LYS A 196 -25.55 6.25 13.36
CA LYS A 196 -26.92 5.97 12.93
C LYS A 196 -26.99 4.58 12.31
N ARG A 197 -28.07 3.83 12.55
CA ARG A 197 -28.29 2.55 11.86
C ARG A 197 -28.31 2.82 10.35
N ASP A 198 -27.40 2.18 9.64
CA ASP A 198 -27.29 2.25 8.19
C ASP A 198 -26.76 0.92 7.69
N THR A 199 -27.66 0.18 7.05
CA THR A 199 -27.37 -1.16 6.55
C THR A 199 -27.08 -1.16 5.06
N SER A 200 -27.12 -0.02 4.38
CA SER A 200 -26.85 0.07 2.94
C SER A 200 -26.46 1.47 2.50
N GLU A 201 -25.19 1.64 2.13
CA GLU A 201 -24.68 2.89 1.56
C GLU A 201 -24.36 2.71 0.07
N THR A 202 -24.72 3.70 -0.75
CA THR A 202 -24.37 3.73 -2.17
C THR A 202 -23.52 4.95 -2.50
N VAL A 203 -22.34 4.71 -3.09
CA VAL A 203 -21.41 5.75 -3.55
C VAL A 203 -21.40 5.76 -5.06
N ARG A 204 -21.59 6.94 -5.66
CA ARG A 204 -21.65 7.12 -7.11
C ARG A 204 -20.48 7.95 -7.60
N TYR A 205 -19.78 7.39 -8.58
CA TYR A 205 -18.87 8.07 -9.49
C TYR A 205 -19.65 8.37 -10.78
N PRO A 206 -19.15 9.22 -11.69
CA PRO A 206 -19.90 9.56 -12.90
C PRO A 206 -20.25 8.35 -13.79
N ALA A 207 -19.40 7.31 -13.82
CA ALA A 207 -19.62 6.09 -14.61
C ALA A 207 -19.37 4.79 -13.81
N ALA A 208 -19.42 4.85 -12.48
CA ALA A 208 -19.32 3.66 -11.62
C ALA A 208 -20.14 3.84 -10.34
N THR A 209 -20.67 2.75 -9.79
CA THR A 209 -21.44 2.76 -8.54
C THR A 209 -20.99 1.63 -7.62
N TYR A 210 -20.86 1.92 -6.34
CA TYR A 210 -20.60 0.94 -5.29
C TYR A 210 -21.76 0.92 -4.31
N THR A 211 -22.19 -0.26 -3.90
CA THR A 211 -23.15 -0.43 -2.82
C THR A 211 -22.57 -1.35 -1.77
N PHE A 212 -22.64 -0.93 -0.51
CA PHE A 212 -22.15 -1.67 0.66
C PHE A 212 -23.32 -2.03 1.55
N THR A 213 -23.70 -3.31 1.58
CA THR A 213 -24.84 -3.79 2.35
C THR A 213 -24.37 -4.57 3.57
N TRP A 214 -24.77 -4.15 4.77
CA TRP A 214 -24.41 -4.84 6.01
C TRP A 214 -25.03 -6.24 6.07
N SER A 215 -24.20 -7.24 6.35
CA SER A 215 -24.63 -8.60 6.66
C SER A 215 -24.39 -8.88 8.14
N SER A 216 -25.48 -8.99 8.91
CA SER A 216 -25.39 -9.30 10.35
C SER A 216 -24.79 -10.68 10.62
N SER A 217 -25.12 -11.69 9.81
CA SER A 217 -24.58 -13.05 9.95
C SER A 217 -23.07 -13.11 9.70
N ARG A 218 -22.56 -12.33 8.73
CA ARG A 218 -21.12 -12.27 8.43
C ARG A 218 -20.38 -11.21 9.23
N ARG A 219 -21.11 -10.29 9.88
CA ARG A 219 -20.57 -9.09 10.53
C ARG A 219 -19.64 -8.30 9.59
N ARG A 220 -20.04 -8.13 8.33
CA ARG A 220 -19.27 -7.47 7.26
C ARG A 220 -20.19 -6.75 6.27
N TYR A 221 -19.65 -5.80 5.50
CA TYR A 221 -20.37 -5.12 4.41
C TYR A 221 -20.17 -5.83 3.09
N LEU A 222 -21.21 -6.41 2.51
CA LEU A 222 -21.17 -7.03 1.20
C LEU A 222 -21.04 -5.97 0.11
N VAL A 223 -20.03 -6.09 -0.73
CA VAL A 223 -19.79 -5.14 -1.83
C VAL A 223 -20.59 -5.55 -3.07
N SER A 224 -21.24 -4.59 -3.71
CA SER A 224 -21.76 -4.69 -5.07
C SER A 224 -21.17 -3.55 -5.91
N MET A 225 -20.85 -3.83 -7.17
CA MET A 225 -20.31 -2.85 -8.12
C MET A 225 -21.20 -2.82 -9.35
N ASP A 226 -21.74 -1.64 -9.64
CA ASP A 226 -22.72 -1.38 -10.71
C ASP A 226 -23.92 -2.32 -10.72
N GLY A 227 -24.48 -2.56 -9.53
CA GLY A 227 -25.63 -3.45 -9.32
C GLY A 227 -25.27 -4.93 -9.20
N THR A 228 -24.06 -5.35 -9.57
CA THR A 228 -23.65 -6.75 -9.53
C THR A 228 -22.88 -7.07 -8.25
N ALA A 229 -23.20 -8.22 -7.65
CA ALA A 229 -22.46 -8.80 -6.55
C ALA A 229 -20.94 -8.89 -6.83
N ALA A 230 -20.11 -8.24 -6.01
CA ALA A 230 -18.66 -8.27 -6.22
C ALA A 230 -18.04 -9.55 -5.63
N VAL A 231 -17.84 -10.54 -6.49
CA VAL A 231 -17.13 -11.79 -6.18
C VAL A 231 -15.72 -11.76 -6.76
N THR A 232 -14.77 -12.46 -6.16
CA THR A 232 -13.46 -12.69 -6.77
C THR A 232 -13.50 -13.86 -7.75
N THR A 233 -12.48 -14.02 -8.58
CA THR A 233 -12.31 -15.18 -9.47
C THR A 233 -12.29 -16.52 -8.73
N GLY A 234 -11.90 -16.52 -7.44
CA GLY A 234 -12.00 -17.68 -6.55
C GLY A 234 -13.39 -17.90 -5.93
N GLY A 235 -14.42 -17.16 -6.37
CA GLY A 235 -15.81 -17.28 -5.90
C GLY A 235 -16.12 -16.60 -4.57
N LYS A 236 -15.15 -15.93 -3.94
CA LYS A 236 -15.35 -15.30 -2.63
C LYS A 236 -16.05 -13.94 -2.77
N ARG A 237 -17.15 -13.76 -2.04
CA ARG A 237 -17.84 -12.46 -1.96
C ARG A 237 -17.02 -11.45 -1.15
N LEU A 238 -16.68 -10.32 -1.77
CA LEU A 238 -15.99 -9.20 -1.12
C LEU A 238 -16.86 -8.65 0.02
N ALA A 239 -16.25 -8.54 1.19
CA ALA A 239 -16.96 -8.24 2.43
C ALA A 239 -16.05 -7.52 3.46
N PRO A 240 -15.66 -6.25 3.25
CA PRO A 240 -14.87 -5.49 4.21
C PRO A 240 -15.54 -5.33 5.58
N ALA A 241 -14.72 -5.14 6.59
CA ALA A 241 -15.16 -4.90 7.96
C ALA A 241 -15.56 -3.44 8.17
N THR A 242 -14.84 -2.53 7.51
CA THR A 242 -15.05 -1.08 7.59
C THR A 242 -15.05 -0.50 6.18
N VAL A 243 -15.95 0.44 5.92
CA VAL A 243 -15.98 1.21 4.66
C VAL A 243 -15.93 2.68 5.01
N VAL A 244 -15.08 3.44 4.33
CA VAL A 244 -14.95 4.88 4.47
C VAL A 244 -15.36 5.51 3.15
N VAL A 245 -16.31 6.43 3.18
CA VAL A 245 -16.59 7.34 2.09
C VAL A 245 -15.93 8.66 2.45
N GLN A 246 -14.76 8.93 1.87
CA GLN A 246 -13.98 10.14 2.14
C GLN A 246 -14.28 11.17 1.07
N TYR A 247 -14.91 12.29 1.46
CA TYR A 247 -15.22 13.36 0.52
C TYR A 247 -13.99 14.25 0.34
N VAL A 248 -13.46 14.26 -0.87
CA VAL A 248 -12.20 14.91 -1.24
C VAL A 248 -12.39 15.81 -2.45
N LYS A 249 -11.47 16.75 -2.64
CA LYS A 249 -11.43 17.54 -3.87
C LYS A 249 -10.91 16.68 -5.03
N ILE A 250 -11.69 16.63 -6.10
CA ILE A 250 -11.30 15.99 -7.36
C ILE A 250 -11.24 17.08 -8.43
N ARG A 251 -10.03 17.33 -8.95
CA ARG A 251 -9.75 18.36 -9.96
C ARG A 251 -9.21 17.74 -11.24
N LYS A 252 -9.11 18.54 -12.29
CA LYS A 252 -8.36 18.16 -13.50
C LYS A 252 -6.86 18.10 -13.17
N SER A 253 -6.16 17.09 -13.68
CA SER A 253 -4.70 17.07 -13.73
C SER A 253 -4.18 17.56 -15.09
N ASP A 254 -2.87 17.60 -15.25
CA ASP A 254 -2.21 17.86 -16.54
C ASP A 254 -2.04 16.58 -17.40
N PHE A 255 -2.57 15.45 -16.90
CA PHE A 255 -2.44 14.12 -17.50
C PHE A 255 -3.73 13.67 -18.21
N TYR A 256 -3.56 12.84 -19.22
CA TYR A 256 -4.59 12.36 -20.13
C TYR A 256 -4.35 10.89 -20.48
N ASP A 257 -5.43 10.14 -20.73
CA ASP A 257 -5.29 8.80 -21.32
C ASP A 257 -4.93 8.86 -22.80
N PHE A 258 -4.74 7.68 -23.40
CA PHE A 258 -4.40 7.54 -24.82
C PHE A 258 -5.52 7.97 -25.78
N LEU A 259 -6.75 8.18 -25.27
CA LEU A 259 -7.91 8.68 -26.03
C LEU A 259 -8.11 10.19 -25.85
N GLY A 260 -7.24 10.87 -25.07
CA GLY A 260 -7.34 12.30 -24.80
C GLY A 260 -8.31 12.68 -23.68
N ASN A 261 -8.81 11.72 -22.90
CA ASN A 261 -9.61 12.02 -21.72
C ASN A 261 -8.72 12.48 -20.57
N ASN A 262 -9.10 13.55 -19.88
CA ASN A 262 -8.36 14.01 -18.70
C ASN A 262 -8.36 12.94 -17.60
N THR A 263 -7.19 12.73 -17.01
CA THR A 263 -7.04 11.96 -15.78
C THR A 263 -7.35 12.86 -14.59
N PRO A 264 -8.38 12.59 -13.79
CA PRO A 264 -8.66 13.40 -12.62
C PRO A 264 -7.55 13.23 -11.56
N TYR A 265 -7.24 14.31 -10.85
CA TYR A 265 -6.43 14.28 -9.64
C TYR A 265 -7.34 14.27 -8.41
N THR A 266 -7.24 13.21 -7.62
CA THR A 266 -7.86 13.07 -6.29
C THR A 266 -6.90 13.62 -5.24
N GLU A 267 -7.27 14.70 -4.56
CA GLU A 267 -6.49 15.31 -3.46
C GLU A 267 -6.74 14.52 -2.17
N THR A 268 -5.77 13.71 -1.77
CA THR A 268 -5.80 12.82 -0.59
C THR A 268 -5.19 13.46 0.67
N VAL A 269 -4.51 14.59 0.53
CA VAL A 269 -4.00 15.46 1.60
C VAL A 269 -4.97 16.62 1.82
N GLY A 270 -5.19 16.97 3.09
CA GLY A 270 -6.10 18.02 3.50
C GLY A 270 -7.05 17.54 4.58
N SER A 271 -8.24 18.13 4.63
CA SER A 271 -9.28 17.75 5.58
C SER A 271 -10.66 17.91 4.97
N GLY A 272 -11.66 17.25 5.57
CA GLY A 272 -13.02 17.33 5.08
C GLY A 272 -13.98 16.43 5.84
N ASN A 273 -15.18 16.27 5.27
CA ASN A 273 -16.17 15.35 5.81
C ASN A 273 -15.94 13.93 5.27
N ALA A 274 -16.31 12.93 6.05
CA ALA A 274 -16.36 11.54 5.62
C ALA A 274 -17.54 10.82 6.31
N LYS A 275 -17.90 9.67 5.75
CA LYS A 275 -18.82 8.72 6.36
C LYS A 275 -18.09 7.41 6.59
N VAL A 276 -18.04 6.92 7.83
CA VAL A 276 -17.48 5.61 8.16
C VAL A 276 -18.63 4.65 8.41
N LEU A 277 -18.67 3.53 7.68
CA LEU A 277 -19.59 2.43 7.90
C LEU A 277 -18.88 1.34 8.70
N ARG A 278 -19.42 1.02 9.88
CA ARG A 278 -18.88 -0.01 10.77
C ARG A 278 -20.01 -0.64 11.58
N GLY A 279 -20.12 -1.97 11.54
CA GLY A 279 -21.05 -2.70 12.40
C GLY A 279 -22.54 -2.46 12.09
N GLY A 280 -22.90 -2.19 10.84
CA GLY A 280 -24.29 -1.88 10.45
C GLY A 280 -24.73 -0.47 10.84
N LYS A 281 -23.76 0.42 11.14
CA LYS A 281 -23.97 1.82 11.44
C LYS A 281 -23.13 2.71 10.52
N ALA A 282 -23.61 3.92 10.27
CA ALA A 282 -22.87 5.00 9.65
C ALA A 282 -22.52 6.07 10.69
N TYR A 283 -21.28 6.56 10.64
CA TYR A 283 -20.75 7.64 11.45
C TYR A 283 -20.37 8.78 10.52
N ASN A 284 -20.97 9.95 10.70
CA ASN A 284 -20.50 11.17 10.04
C ASN A 284 -19.30 11.68 10.84
N VAL A 285 -18.17 11.83 10.16
CA VAL A 285 -16.87 12.10 10.78
C VAL A 285 -16.14 13.17 9.99
N ARG A 286 -15.13 13.78 10.61
CA ARG A 286 -14.15 14.61 9.92
C ARG A 286 -12.90 13.79 9.66
N TRP A 287 -12.32 13.95 8.48
CA TRP A 287 -11.03 13.36 8.16
C TRP A 287 -9.97 14.46 8.05
N GLU A 288 -8.74 14.12 8.41
CA GLU A 288 -7.60 15.03 8.33
C GLU A 288 -6.34 14.22 8.01
N ARG A 289 -5.55 14.77 7.09
CA ARG A 289 -4.24 14.28 6.68
C ARG A 289 -3.40 15.49 6.26
N ASP A 290 -2.57 15.98 7.17
CA ASP A 290 -1.85 17.25 7.01
C ASP A 290 -0.78 17.21 5.92
N ARG A 291 -0.01 16.12 5.87
CA ARG A 291 1.03 15.90 4.85
C ARG A 291 0.80 14.61 4.12
N ALA A 292 1.37 14.51 2.92
CA ALA A 292 1.34 13.28 2.15
C ALA A 292 2.01 12.10 2.88
N THR A 293 2.95 12.37 3.78
CA THR A 293 3.61 11.34 4.62
C THR A 293 2.79 10.90 5.81
N ASP A 294 1.73 11.63 6.15
CA ASP A 294 0.94 11.37 7.34
C ASP A 294 -0.17 10.37 7.01
N GLY A 295 -0.56 9.60 8.02
CA GLY A 295 -1.79 8.82 7.99
C GLY A 295 -3.04 9.72 8.01
N THR A 296 -4.19 9.15 7.65
CA THR A 296 -5.48 9.83 7.74
C THR A 296 -6.14 9.53 9.08
N THR A 297 -6.48 10.57 9.82
CA THR A 297 -7.26 10.47 11.06
C THR A 297 -8.75 10.66 10.76
N PHE A 298 -9.60 10.05 11.58
CA PHE A 298 -11.05 10.22 11.51
C PHE A 298 -11.61 10.51 12.90
N THR A 299 -12.35 11.60 13.04
CA THR A 299 -12.91 12.05 14.32
C THR A 299 -14.42 12.23 14.22
N THR A 300 -15.15 11.78 15.23
CA THR A 300 -16.60 11.98 15.31
C THR A 300 -16.93 13.45 15.58
N SER A 301 -18.20 13.84 15.44
CA SER A 301 -18.66 15.19 15.82
C SER A 301 -18.44 15.52 17.30
N GLY A 302 -18.28 14.51 18.16
CA GLY A 302 -17.97 14.69 19.58
C GLY A 302 -16.47 14.82 19.88
N GLY A 303 -15.60 14.74 18.87
CA GLY A 303 -14.14 14.78 19.02
C GLY A 303 -13.48 13.42 19.23
N ASP A 304 -14.25 12.35 19.47
CA ASP A 304 -13.69 11.02 19.67
C ASP A 304 -13.04 10.46 18.39
N PRO A 305 -11.86 9.80 18.49
CA PRO A 305 -11.26 9.10 17.37
C PRO A 305 -12.08 7.88 16.96
N VAL A 306 -12.17 7.65 15.65
CA VAL A 306 -12.93 6.53 15.08
C VAL A 306 -12.03 5.31 14.96
N ARG A 307 -12.33 4.27 15.76
CA ARG A 307 -11.66 2.97 15.65
C ARG A 307 -12.38 2.06 14.66
N PHE A 308 -11.63 1.46 13.75
CA PHE A 308 -12.11 0.54 12.73
C PHE A 308 -12.34 -0.86 13.30
N ALA A 309 -13.16 -1.64 12.60
CA ALA A 309 -13.32 -3.07 12.92
C ALA A 309 -12.16 -3.86 12.28
N GLU A 310 -11.69 -4.89 12.98
CA GLU A 310 -10.64 -5.78 12.49
C GLU A 310 -11.00 -6.43 11.14
N GLY A 311 -10.04 -6.35 10.21
CA GLY A 311 -10.15 -6.87 8.84
C GLY A 311 -10.07 -5.78 7.77
N GLN A 312 -10.35 -6.19 6.53
CA GLN A 312 -10.19 -5.34 5.35
C GLN A 312 -10.98 -4.02 5.46
N VAL A 313 -10.32 -2.93 5.08
CA VAL A 313 -10.90 -1.58 4.99
C VAL A 313 -11.06 -1.20 3.53
N TRP A 314 -12.21 -0.62 3.18
CA TRP A 314 -12.40 0.04 1.88
C TRP A 314 -12.48 1.54 2.07
N VAL A 315 -11.76 2.31 1.26
CA VAL A 315 -11.82 3.77 1.25
C VAL A 315 -12.22 4.23 -0.13
N LEU A 316 -13.36 4.90 -0.24
CA LEU A 316 -13.87 5.45 -1.49
C LEU A 316 -13.67 6.96 -1.46
N PHE A 317 -12.82 7.44 -2.36
CA PHE A 317 -12.65 8.87 -2.59
C PHE A 317 -13.81 9.37 -3.44
N ALA A 318 -14.76 10.04 -2.81
CA ALA A 318 -15.91 10.65 -3.44
C ALA A 318 -15.68 12.16 -3.59
N LYS A 319 -16.22 12.78 -4.63
CA LYS A 319 -16.11 14.22 -4.81
C LYS A 319 -16.84 14.96 -3.69
N ALA A 320 -16.15 15.88 -3.02
CA ALA A 320 -16.78 16.83 -2.09
C ALA A 320 -17.75 17.75 -2.85
N SER A 321 -18.89 18.04 -2.21
CA SER A 321 -19.89 18.98 -2.72
C SER A 321 -19.37 20.42 -2.74
#